data_AF-A0A2M7YDD0-F1
#
_entry.id   AF-A0A2M7YDD0-F1
#
_cell.length_a   1.000
_cell.length_b   1.000
_cell.length_c   1.000
_cell.angle_alpha   90.00
_cell.angle_beta   90.00
_cell.angle_gamma   90.00
#
_symmetry.space_group_name_H-M   'P 1'
#
loop_
_entity.id
_entity.type
_entity.pdbx_description
1 polymer ?
#
loop_
_entity_poly.entity_id
_entity_poly.type
_entity_poly.pdbx_seq_one_letter_code
_entity_poly.pdbx_strand_id
1 'polypeptide(L)'
;MDGYLEEVARQRRLLSGDPGLADLVRMATLAPNGHNTQPWKFRLAGQSVSILPDTSRRTAVVDPDDHHLYVSLGCATENLVIAAAALGRRGEVVIGAGAEPQIDIALSAAQAGAQPAAQALYQAIPQRQSTRALYDGRPVSAGDLALMEAAAREEGVSVRVFTEAADRDA
;
A
#
# COMPACT_ATOMS: atom_id res chain seq x y z
N MET A 1 -1.44 -12.35 26.55
CA MET A 1 -2.28 -11.73 25.50
C MET A 1 -1.89 -10.26 25.32
N ASP A 2 -1.48 -9.60 26.40
CA ASP A 2 -1.08 -8.18 26.43
C ASP A 2 0.05 -7.82 25.45
N GLY A 3 1.15 -8.60 25.42
CA GLY A 3 2.27 -8.32 24.50
C GLY A 3 1.93 -8.38 23.00
N TYR A 4 0.93 -9.17 22.60
CA TYR A 4 0.46 -9.19 21.20
C TYR A 4 -0.24 -7.88 20.83
N LEU A 5 -1.16 -7.41 21.70
CA LEU A 5 -1.90 -6.17 21.47
C LEU A 5 -0.97 -4.96 21.50
N GLU A 6 0.02 -4.96 22.39
CA GLU A 6 1.08 -3.95 22.44
C GLU A 6 1.88 -3.92 21.13
N GLU A 7 2.26 -5.07 20.58
CA GLU A 7 3.00 -5.14 19.33
C GLU A 7 2.13 -4.67 18.14
N VAL A 8 0.87 -5.06 18.08
CA VAL A 8 -0.07 -4.57 17.06
C VAL A 8 -0.21 -3.04 17.14
N ALA A 9 -0.39 -2.50 18.36
CA ALA A 9 -0.49 -1.07 18.58
C ALA A 9 0.81 -0.35 18.21
N ARG A 10 1.97 -0.95 18.50
CA ARG A 10 3.29 -0.44 18.13
C ARG A 10 3.45 -0.38 16.60
N GLN A 11 3.12 -1.46 15.89
CA GLN A 11 3.23 -1.52 14.43
C GLN A 11 2.32 -0.51 13.74
N ARG A 12 1.09 -0.35 14.24
CA ARG A 12 0.07 0.55 13.68
C ARG A 12 0.19 2.02 14.14
N ARG A 13 1.18 2.38 14.96
CA ARG A 13 1.34 3.76 15.40
C ARG A 13 1.83 4.66 14.26
N LEU A 14 1.19 5.79 14.03
CA LEU A 14 1.71 6.81 13.11
C LEU A 14 3.12 7.27 13.54
N LEU A 15 3.95 7.60 12.55
CA LEU A 15 5.27 8.18 12.72
C LEU A 15 5.17 9.59 13.30
N SER A 16 6.19 9.98 14.07
CA SER A 16 6.32 11.28 14.74
C SER A 16 7.79 11.72 14.73
N GLY A 17 8.06 13.02 14.77
CA GLY A 17 9.43 13.55 14.76
C GLY A 17 10.06 13.51 13.37
N ASP A 18 11.35 13.14 13.30
CA ASP A 18 12.07 12.91 12.04
C ASP A 18 12.31 11.40 11.83
N PRO A 19 11.31 10.68 11.27
CA PRO A 19 11.40 9.23 11.12
C PRO A 19 12.44 8.82 10.07
N GLY A 20 13.10 7.70 10.33
CA GLY A 20 14.09 7.12 9.43
C GLY A 20 13.46 6.25 8.33
N LEU A 21 14.30 5.69 7.44
CA LEU A 21 13.84 4.77 6.40
C LEU A 21 13.14 3.53 6.97
N ALA A 22 13.58 3.02 8.12
CA ALA A 22 12.96 1.88 8.79
C ALA A 22 11.53 2.16 9.25
N ASP A 23 11.23 3.40 9.64
CA ASP A 23 9.87 3.83 10.02
C ASP A 23 8.95 3.92 8.80
N LEU A 24 9.46 4.41 7.67
CA LEU A 24 8.72 4.41 6.41
C LEU A 24 8.44 2.99 5.92
N VAL A 25 9.41 2.08 6.06
CA VAL A 25 9.21 0.65 5.81
C VAL A 25 8.15 0.07 6.74
N ARG A 26 8.10 0.46 8.02
CA ARG A 26 7.03 0.02 8.92
C ARG A 26 5.66 0.40 8.38
N MET A 27 5.48 1.60 7.84
CA MET A 27 4.22 1.98 7.18
C MET A 27 3.95 1.17 5.91
N ALA A 28 4.99 0.91 5.10
CA ALA A 28 4.91 0.04 3.93
C ALA A 28 4.39 -1.37 4.29
N THR A 29 4.83 -1.94 5.41
CA THR A 29 4.41 -3.29 5.84
C THR A 29 2.94 -3.42 6.21
N LEU A 30 2.22 -2.31 6.42
CA LEU A 30 0.77 -2.31 6.68
C LEU A 30 -0.07 -2.46 5.39
N ALA A 31 0.60 -2.52 4.23
CA ALA A 31 -0.03 -2.69 2.93
C ALA A 31 -0.82 -4.00 2.84
N PRO A 32 -1.96 -4.00 2.13
CA PRO A 32 -2.63 -5.24 1.77
C PRO A 32 -1.70 -6.10 0.90
N ASN A 33 -1.76 -7.41 1.10
CA ASN A 33 -0.98 -8.37 0.31
C ASN A 33 -1.69 -9.73 0.28
N GLY A 34 -1.41 -10.52 -0.76
CA GLY A 34 -2.03 -11.83 -0.98
C GLY A 34 -1.82 -12.76 0.22
N HIS A 35 -2.92 -13.29 0.77
CA HIS A 35 -2.91 -14.22 1.91
C HIS A 35 -2.14 -13.74 3.16
N ASN A 36 -1.88 -12.44 3.28
CA ASN A 36 -1.04 -11.85 4.32
C ASN A 36 0.40 -12.44 4.39
N THR A 37 0.90 -12.96 3.27
CA THR A 37 2.24 -13.58 3.15
C THR A 37 3.39 -12.59 3.34
N GLN A 38 3.13 -11.30 3.08
CA GLN A 38 4.07 -10.19 3.12
C GLN A 38 5.32 -10.49 2.27
N PRO A 39 5.16 -10.63 0.93
CA PRO A 39 6.17 -11.24 0.06
C PRO A 39 7.25 -10.25 -0.40
N TRP A 40 7.74 -9.41 0.52
CA TRP A 40 8.67 -8.34 0.23
C TRP A 40 9.94 -8.42 1.10
N LYS A 41 11.06 -7.98 0.52
CA LYS A 41 12.32 -7.69 1.20
C LYS A 41 12.67 -6.23 0.97
N PHE A 42 12.99 -5.52 2.04
CA PHE A 42 13.40 -4.12 1.96
C PHE A 42 14.91 -4.00 2.07
N ARG A 43 15.52 -3.24 1.16
CA ARG A 43 16.92 -2.83 1.23
C ARG A 43 16.96 -1.32 1.44
N LEU A 44 17.71 -0.87 2.45
CA LEU A 44 17.83 0.55 2.79
C LEU A 44 19.24 1.04 2.47
N ALA A 45 19.36 2.13 1.72
CA ALA A 45 20.65 2.72 1.38
C ALA A 45 20.52 4.23 1.19
N GLY A 46 21.28 5.02 1.97
CA GLY A 46 21.24 6.49 1.88
C GLY A 46 19.84 7.04 2.15
N GLN A 47 19.23 7.63 1.13
CA GLN A 47 17.84 8.14 1.14
C GLN A 47 16.91 7.30 0.27
N SER A 48 17.26 6.03 0.02
CA SER A 48 16.53 5.15 -0.88
C SER A 48 16.09 3.86 -0.21
N VAL A 49 14.93 3.37 -0.63
CA VAL A 49 14.38 2.06 -0.26
C VAL A 49 14.15 1.26 -1.54
N SER A 50 14.77 0.09 -1.64
CA SER A 50 14.43 -0.90 -2.66
C SER A 50 13.49 -1.94 -2.07
N ILE A 51 12.42 -2.28 -2.79
CA ILE A 51 11.48 -3.35 -2.46
C ILE A 51 11.70 -4.48 -3.46
N LEU A 52 12.16 -5.62 -2.96
CA LEU A 52 12.44 -6.82 -3.74
C LEU A 52 11.39 -7.91 -3.44
N PRO A 53 11.07 -8.75 -4.43
CA PRO A 53 10.17 -9.88 -4.23
C PRO A 53 10.83 -10.93 -3.32
N ASP A 54 10.10 -11.43 -2.32
CA ASP A 54 10.48 -12.62 -1.57
C ASP A 54 9.80 -13.85 -2.16
N THR A 55 10.42 -14.45 -3.17
CA THR A 55 9.89 -15.64 -3.86
C THR A 55 9.74 -16.86 -2.94
N SER A 56 10.37 -16.87 -1.75
CA SER A 56 10.15 -17.91 -0.74
C SER A 56 8.75 -17.85 -0.11
N ARG A 57 8.05 -16.71 -0.26
CA ARG A 57 6.71 -16.45 0.26
C ARG A 57 5.62 -16.49 -0.82
N ARG A 58 5.98 -16.89 -2.05
CA ARG A 58 5.03 -16.99 -3.16
C ARG A 58 3.96 -18.05 -2.91
N THR A 59 2.80 -17.87 -3.54
CA THR A 59 1.64 -18.77 -3.39
C THR A 59 1.26 -19.40 -4.72
N ALA A 60 2.16 -20.22 -5.29
CA ALA A 60 2.07 -20.71 -6.67
C ALA A 60 0.76 -21.43 -7.07
N VAL A 61 0.00 -21.97 -6.10
CA VAL A 61 -1.29 -22.63 -6.38
C VAL A 61 -2.39 -21.61 -6.74
N VAL A 62 -2.40 -20.47 -6.07
CA VAL A 62 -3.44 -19.43 -6.18
C VAL A 62 -2.95 -18.17 -6.91
N ASP A 63 -1.65 -18.11 -7.18
CA ASP A 63 -0.95 -17.03 -7.87
C ASP A 63 0.15 -17.63 -8.76
N PRO A 64 -0.21 -18.39 -9.82
CA PRO A 64 0.75 -19.18 -10.61
C PRO A 64 1.72 -18.34 -11.44
N ASP A 65 1.35 -17.10 -11.76
CA ASP A 65 2.14 -16.13 -12.52
C ASP A 65 2.80 -15.05 -11.65
N ASP A 66 2.73 -15.20 -10.32
CA ASP A 66 3.24 -14.27 -9.32
C ASP A 66 2.63 -12.84 -9.42
N HIS A 67 1.46 -12.70 -10.05
CA HIS A 67 0.78 -11.42 -10.19
C HIS A 67 0.45 -10.79 -8.83
N HIS A 68 -0.16 -11.55 -7.91
CA HIS A 68 -0.49 -11.05 -6.57
C HIS A 68 0.75 -10.70 -5.76
N LEU A 69 1.86 -11.41 -5.97
CA LEU A 69 3.15 -11.08 -5.37
C LEU A 69 3.60 -9.68 -5.79
N TYR A 70 3.60 -9.35 -7.08
CA TYR A 70 4.02 -8.02 -7.54
C TYR A 70 3.00 -6.92 -7.23
N VAL A 71 1.70 -7.20 -7.26
CA VAL A 71 0.67 -6.27 -6.77
C VAL A 71 0.92 -5.93 -5.30
N SER A 72 1.31 -6.90 -4.47
CA SER A 72 1.64 -6.66 -3.06
C SER A 72 2.83 -5.72 -2.89
N LEU A 73 3.86 -5.84 -3.73
CA LEU A 73 4.99 -4.90 -3.75
C LEU A 73 4.53 -3.48 -4.11
N GLY A 74 3.65 -3.34 -5.11
CA GLY A 74 3.04 -2.06 -5.48
C GLY A 74 2.27 -1.43 -4.31
N CYS A 75 1.47 -2.21 -3.59
CA CYS A 75 0.77 -1.73 -2.40
C CYS A 75 1.73 -1.25 -1.29
N ALA A 76 2.84 -1.95 -1.07
CA ALA A 76 3.87 -1.54 -0.11
C ALA A 76 4.56 -0.23 -0.53
N THR A 77 4.87 -0.09 -1.82
CA THR A 77 5.40 1.15 -2.41
C THR A 77 4.47 2.33 -2.15
N GLU A 78 3.18 2.18 -2.45
CA GLU A 78 2.18 3.25 -2.29
C GLU A 78 2.07 3.71 -0.83
N ASN A 79 1.97 2.77 0.11
CA ASN A 79 1.98 3.10 1.54
C ASN A 79 3.24 3.87 1.96
N LEU A 80 4.41 3.49 1.44
CA LEU A 80 5.68 4.15 1.74
C LEU A 80 5.69 5.58 1.20
N VAL A 81 5.27 5.77 -0.05
CA VAL A 81 5.21 7.09 -0.71
C VAL A 81 4.20 8.00 -0.01
N ILE A 82 3.01 7.50 0.35
CA ILE A 82 2.01 8.24 1.14
C ILE A 82 2.61 8.69 2.48
N ALA A 83 3.26 7.78 3.20
CA ALA A 83 3.87 8.10 4.49
C ALA A 83 5.00 9.15 4.34
N ALA A 84 5.86 9.00 3.32
CA ALA A 84 6.91 9.96 3.02
C ALA A 84 6.34 11.35 2.69
N ALA A 85 5.30 11.41 1.85
CA ALA A 85 4.65 12.65 1.44
C ALA A 85 4.00 13.40 2.61
N ALA A 86 3.37 12.67 3.55
CA ALA A 86 2.83 13.24 4.78
C ALA A 86 3.91 13.86 5.69
N LEU A 87 5.17 13.46 5.50
CA LEU A 87 6.34 13.97 6.22
C LEU A 87 7.16 14.98 5.38
N GLY A 88 6.59 15.48 4.28
CA GLY A 88 7.23 16.47 3.43
C GLY A 88 8.37 15.92 2.57
N ARG A 89 8.46 14.60 2.37
CA ARG A 89 9.43 13.95 1.49
C ARG A 89 8.74 13.44 0.23
N ARG A 90 9.25 13.80 -0.95
CA ARG A 90 8.79 13.23 -2.22
C ARG A 90 9.48 11.88 -2.44
N GLY A 91 8.72 10.85 -2.79
CA GLY A 91 9.24 9.58 -3.28
C GLY A 91 9.23 9.53 -4.80
N GLU A 92 10.40 9.39 -5.41
CA GLU A 92 10.54 9.05 -6.83
C GLU A 92 10.63 7.53 -6.97
N VAL A 93 9.68 6.95 -7.69
CA VAL A 93 9.53 5.50 -7.84
C VAL A 93 10.03 5.07 -9.21
N VAL A 94 10.93 4.09 -9.24
CA VAL A 94 11.44 3.46 -10.46
C VAL A 94 11.23 1.96 -10.37
N ILE A 95 10.58 1.37 -11.39
CA ILE A 95 10.38 -0.07 -11.48
C ILE A 95 11.53 -0.65 -12.30
N GLY A 96 12.39 -1.43 -11.65
CA GLY A 96 13.46 -2.17 -12.31
C GLY A 96 12.91 -3.41 -12.99
N ALA A 97 13.06 -3.51 -14.32
CA ALA A 97 12.64 -4.66 -15.12
C ALA A 97 13.80 -5.66 -15.39
N GLY A 98 14.79 -5.71 -14.50
CA GLY A 98 15.94 -6.62 -14.63
C GLY A 98 15.59 -8.08 -14.32
N ALA A 99 16.61 -8.94 -14.30
CA ALA A 99 16.45 -10.37 -13.98
C ALA A 99 15.82 -10.62 -12.59
N GLU A 100 15.99 -9.67 -11.66
CA GLU A 100 15.26 -9.59 -10.41
C GLU A 100 14.44 -8.29 -10.42
N PRO A 101 13.14 -8.34 -10.76
CA PRO A 101 12.31 -7.15 -10.76
C PRO A 101 12.24 -6.56 -9.35
N GLN A 102 12.47 -5.25 -9.23
CA GLN A 102 12.42 -4.55 -7.94
C GLN A 102 11.80 -3.16 -8.11
N ILE A 103 11.38 -2.56 -7.01
CA ILE A 103 10.90 -1.18 -6.99
C ILE A 103 11.88 -0.36 -6.16
N ASP A 104 12.52 0.62 -6.79
CA ASP A 104 13.44 1.55 -6.15
C ASP A 104 12.72 2.87 -5.86
N ILE A 105 12.80 3.33 -4.61
CA ILE A 105 12.15 4.55 -4.14
C ILE A 105 13.24 5.49 -3.62
N ALA A 106 13.51 6.58 -4.36
CA ALA A 106 14.41 7.63 -3.92
C ALA A 106 13.63 8.73 -3.20
N LEU A 107 14.01 9.04 -1.97
CA LEU A 107 13.34 10.05 -1.16
C LEU A 107 14.09 11.38 -1.22
N SER A 108 13.35 12.47 -1.41
CA SER A 108 13.90 13.82 -1.24
C SER A 108 14.20 14.09 0.24
N ALA A 109 15.01 15.14 0.48
CA ALA A 109 15.06 15.78 1.78
C ALA A 109 13.65 16.25 2.21
N ALA A 110 13.40 16.26 3.51
CA ALA A 110 12.15 16.75 4.07
C ALA A 110 12.02 18.27 3.84
N GLN A 111 10.86 18.70 3.37
CA GLN A 111 10.52 20.10 3.16
C GLN A 111 9.37 20.50 4.10
N ALA A 112 9.34 21.77 4.49
CA ALA A 112 8.26 22.30 5.30
C ALA A 112 6.95 22.35 4.48
N GLY A 113 5.88 21.80 5.04
CA GLY A 113 4.55 21.79 4.42
C GLY A 113 4.11 20.39 4.00
N ALA A 114 3.49 19.64 4.92
CA ALA A 114 2.80 18.41 4.58
C ALA A 114 1.62 18.71 3.65
N GLN A 115 1.46 17.92 2.59
CA GLN A 115 0.30 17.98 1.70
C GLN A 115 -0.95 17.51 2.48
N PRO A 116 -2.01 18.33 2.64
CA PRO A 116 -3.19 17.94 3.43
C PRO A 116 -3.85 16.63 2.96
N ALA A 117 -3.88 16.39 1.64
CA ALA A 117 -4.39 15.14 1.07
C ALA A 117 -3.53 13.93 1.46
N ALA A 118 -2.20 14.09 1.47
CA ALA A 118 -1.29 13.03 1.93
C ALA A 118 -1.50 12.73 3.42
N GLN A 119 -1.84 13.74 4.24
CA GLN A 119 -2.10 13.55 5.66
C GLN A 119 -3.32 12.65 5.91
N ALA A 120 -4.41 12.83 5.16
CA ALA A 120 -5.62 12.01 5.29
C ALA A 120 -5.36 10.55 4.90
N LEU A 121 -4.70 10.31 3.76
CA LEU A 121 -4.33 8.97 3.31
C LEU A 121 -3.36 8.29 4.29
N TYR A 122 -2.38 9.04 4.79
CA TYR A 122 -1.43 8.57 5.79
C TYR A 122 -2.11 8.14 7.10
N GLN A 123 -3.09 8.92 7.59
CA GLN A 123 -3.88 8.56 8.75
C GLN A 123 -4.75 7.31 8.54
N ALA A 124 -5.07 6.98 7.27
CA ALA A 124 -5.84 5.79 6.92
C ALA A 124 -5.01 4.50 6.92
N ILE A 125 -3.69 4.57 6.65
CA ILE A 125 -2.78 3.41 6.61
C ILE A 125 -2.96 2.47 7.82
N PRO A 126 -2.87 2.93 9.08
CA PRO A 126 -2.99 2.04 10.24
C PRO A 126 -4.43 1.58 10.54
N GLN A 127 -5.42 2.28 9.98
CA GLN A 127 -6.84 2.00 10.20
C GLN A 127 -7.40 0.98 9.20
N ARG A 128 -6.83 0.93 7.99
CA ARG A 128 -7.26 0.03 6.92
C ARG A 128 -7.29 -1.42 7.40
N GLN A 129 -8.36 -2.12 7.04
CA GLN A 129 -8.51 -3.56 7.25
C GLN A 129 -9.17 -4.21 6.04
N SER A 130 -8.95 -5.51 5.86
CA SER A 130 -9.71 -6.33 4.93
C SER A 130 -10.83 -7.01 5.72
N THR A 131 -12.07 -6.58 5.52
CA THR A 131 -13.23 -7.19 6.15
C THR A 131 -13.82 -8.30 5.28
N ARG A 132 -14.24 -9.39 5.92
CA ARG A 132 -15.00 -10.49 5.29
C ARG A 132 -16.38 -10.65 5.94
N ALA A 133 -16.80 -9.65 6.72
CA ALA A 133 -18.12 -9.63 7.32
C ALA A 133 -19.20 -9.37 6.26
N LEU A 134 -20.44 -9.77 6.57
CA LEU A 134 -21.59 -9.36 5.78
C LEU A 134 -21.76 -7.84 5.88
N TYR A 135 -21.94 -7.19 4.72
CA TYR A 135 -22.32 -5.79 4.65
C TYR A 135 -23.83 -5.64 4.88
N ASP A 136 -24.29 -4.42 5.18
CA ASP A 136 -25.68 -4.12 5.53
C ASP A 136 -26.68 -4.12 4.35
N GLY A 137 -26.19 -4.36 3.13
CA GLY A 137 -26.99 -4.44 1.91
C GLY A 137 -27.46 -3.09 1.37
N ARG A 138 -27.05 -1.96 1.97
CA ARG A 138 -27.39 -0.62 1.44
C ARG A 138 -26.58 -0.33 0.17
N PRO A 139 -27.20 0.25 -0.88
CA PRO A 139 -26.46 0.70 -2.05
C PRO A 139 -25.42 1.76 -1.68
N VAL A 140 -24.26 1.68 -2.30
CA VAL A 140 -23.25 2.74 -2.24
C VAL A 140 -23.77 3.96 -3.01
N SER A 141 -23.56 5.16 -2.49
CA SER A 141 -24.06 6.37 -3.15
C SER A 141 -23.32 6.59 -4.49
N ALA A 142 -24.01 7.17 -5.48
CA ALA A 142 -23.39 7.51 -6.77
C ALA A 142 -22.17 8.44 -6.60
N GLY A 143 -22.19 9.31 -5.60
CA GLY A 143 -21.06 10.19 -5.27
C GLY A 143 -19.83 9.40 -4.79
N ASP A 144 -20.02 8.42 -3.92
CA ASP A 144 -18.92 7.57 -3.44
C ASP A 144 -18.37 6.67 -4.56
N LEU A 145 -19.24 6.14 -5.43
CA LEU A 145 -18.81 5.39 -6.62
C LEU A 145 -17.93 6.25 -7.54
N ALA A 146 -18.36 7.48 -7.82
CA ALA A 146 -17.59 8.41 -8.65
C ALA A 146 -16.24 8.78 -8.00
N LEU A 147 -16.18 8.93 -6.67
CA LEU A 147 -14.94 9.16 -5.94
C LEU A 147 -13.99 7.95 -6.04
N MET A 148 -14.50 6.73 -5.90
CA MET A 148 -13.69 5.51 -6.05
C MET A 148 -13.15 5.35 -7.46
N GLU A 149 -13.98 5.58 -8.48
CA GLU A 149 -13.53 5.56 -9.88
C GLU A 149 -12.47 6.61 -10.15
N ALA A 150 -12.65 7.85 -9.67
CA ALA A 150 -11.69 8.92 -9.85
C ALA A 150 -10.36 8.61 -9.15
N ALA A 151 -10.39 8.06 -7.94
CA ALA A 151 -9.19 7.71 -7.17
C ALA A 151 -8.36 6.58 -7.80
N ALA A 152 -8.95 5.76 -8.65
CA ALA A 152 -8.30 4.62 -9.28
C ALA A 152 -7.91 4.85 -10.75
N ARG A 153 -8.16 6.06 -11.28
CA ARG A 153 -7.77 6.44 -12.64
C ARG A 153 -6.26 6.64 -12.70
N GLU A 154 -5.58 5.64 -13.23
CA GLU A 154 -4.16 5.67 -13.55
C GLU A 154 -3.95 5.16 -14.98
N GLU A 155 -2.86 5.56 -15.61
CA GLU A 155 -2.52 5.04 -16.94
C GLU A 155 -2.39 3.50 -16.90
N GLY A 156 -3.12 2.81 -17.77
CA GLY A 156 -3.14 1.34 -17.79
C GLY A 156 -4.01 0.67 -16.71
N VAL A 157 -4.67 1.44 -15.84
CA VAL A 157 -5.59 0.93 -14.82
C VAL A 157 -7.01 1.40 -15.11
N SER A 158 -7.98 0.47 -15.04
CA SER A 158 -9.39 0.80 -15.17
C SER A 158 -10.20 0.14 -14.05
N VAL A 159 -11.25 0.84 -13.62
CA VAL A 159 -12.21 0.33 -12.62
C VAL A 159 -13.51 0.01 -13.32
N ARG A 160 -14.05 -1.18 -13.01
CA ARG A 160 -15.41 -1.58 -13.35
C ARG A 160 -16.19 -1.77 -12.06
N VAL A 161 -17.27 -1.02 -11.89
CA VAL A 161 -18.17 -1.11 -10.74
C VAL A 161 -19.35 -2.00 -11.11
N PHE A 162 -19.64 -2.98 -10.26
CA PHE A 162 -20.80 -3.86 -10.37
C PHE A 162 -21.74 -3.55 -9.20
N THR A 163 -22.87 -2.93 -9.48
CA THR A 163 -23.87 -2.51 -8.47
C THR A 163 -25.09 -3.43 -8.44
N GLU A 164 -25.39 -4.10 -9.54
CA GLU A 164 -26.49 -5.03 -9.69
C GLU A 164 -25.99 -6.42 -10.10
N ALA A 165 -26.83 -7.44 -9.90
CA ALA A 165 -26.50 -8.80 -10.34
C ALA A 165 -26.33 -8.87 -11.87
N ALA A 166 -27.14 -8.12 -12.61
CA ALA A 166 -27.10 -8.06 -14.07
C ALA A 166 -25.78 -7.50 -14.61
N ASP A 167 -25.05 -6.68 -13.85
CA ASP A 167 -23.77 -6.11 -14.28
C ASP A 167 -22.70 -7.20 -14.46
N ARG A 168 -22.82 -8.35 -13.79
CA ARG A 168 -21.80 -9.43 -13.81
C ARG A 168 -21.76 -10.23 -15.10
N ASP A 169 -22.86 -10.21 -15.86
CA ASP A 169 -23.04 -11.00 -17.07
C ASP A 169 -22.71 -10.21 -18.36
N ALA A 170 -22.25 -8.96 -18.22
CA ALA A 170 -21.99 -8.00 -19.30
C ALA A 170 -20.49 -7.74 -19.58
#